data_AF-A0A7C6F3M3-F1
#
_entry.id   AF-A0A7C6F3M3-F1
#
_cell.length_a   1.000
_cell.length_b   1.000
_cell.length_c   1.000
_cell.angle_alpha   90.00
_cell.angle_beta   90.00
_cell.angle_gamma   90.00
#
_symmetry.space_group_name_H-M   'P 1'
#
loop_
_entity.id
_entity.type
_entity.pdbx_description
1 polymer ?
#
loop_
_entity_poly.entity_id
_entity_poly.type
_entity_poly.pdbx_seq_one_letter_code
_entity_poly.pdbx_strand_id
1 'polypeptide(L)'
;AFDFVSDQMLADLTVDGKAIRATGGVYRAILIPACRYMPEETLGQLARLAEAGAAVIFEQHLPQDVPGLSDLPQRRAKFAEQKTRIVQAGAVMTDDLESALSQAGAVREPMVDLGLKYVRRKVDQDWWYFISNHTAKLIDGWVPLGIKCTGATLFDPMSGAYGRLACRQQGNGSEVYLQLEPGVSVFVRAERAPSAISDWPYFRSAGDPIILAGTWSVEFIEGGPELPNPYRIEKLGSWTEAPDSKAQAFAGTARYTLEFSAPAVTAEEWLLDLGDVRESARVRLNGKEVGTLIALPFRIRVGEHLTKGVNRLEVEVTNLSANRIRDLELRKVNWKIMKDINIVNVNYRPLDATRWPIEESGLLGPVRLVPLARFELQDSGSD
;
A
#
# COMPACT_ATOMS: atom_id res chain seq x y z
N ALA A 1 -4.88 14.02 5.35
CA ALA A 1 -6.13 13.26 5.12
C ALA A 1 -7.32 14.20 5.27
N PHE A 2 -8.40 13.94 4.56
CA PHE A 2 -9.66 14.68 4.65
C PHE A 2 -10.81 13.67 4.46
N ASP A 3 -12.00 14.07 4.88
CA ASP A 3 -13.23 13.31 4.66
C ASP A 3 -14.22 14.21 3.92
N PHE A 4 -15.02 13.63 3.03
CA PHE A 4 -16.13 14.36 2.42
C PHE A 4 -17.28 14.48 3.41
N VAL A 5 -17.91 15.66 3.44
CA VAL A 5 -19.03 15.97 4.31
C VAL A 5 -20.24 16.38 3.47
N SER A 6 -21.41 15.81 3.76
CA SER A 6 -22.67 16.17 3.10
C SER A 6 -23.38 17.32 3.83
N ASP A 7 -24.37 17.94 3.18
CA ASP A 7 -25.20 18.99 3.79
C ASP A 7 -25.86 18.53 5.11
N GLN A 8 -26.34 17.29 5.14
CA GLN A 8 -26.92 16.70 6.35
C GLN A 8 -25.87 16.56 7.46
N MET A 9 -24.67 16.10 7.12
CA MET A 9 -23.60 15.96 8.12
C MET A 9 -23.17 17.31 8.68
N LEU A 10 -23.14 18.38 7.87
CA LEU A 10 -22.83 19.74 8.34
C LEU A 10 -23.79 20.19 9.46
N ALA A 11 -25.07 19.83 9.37
CA ALA A 11 -26.06 20.15 10.40
C ALA A 11 -25.74 19.49 11.74
N ASP A 12 -25.17 18.29 11.71
CA ASP A 12 -24.85 17.49 12.90
C ASP A 12 -23.49 17.85 13.53
N LEU A 13 -22.66 18.67 12.86
CA LEU A 13 -21.36 19.10 13.38
C LEU A 13 -21.51 20.04 14.59
N THR A 14 -20.65 19.82 15.58
CA THR A 14 -20.51 20.68 16.76
C THR A 14 -19.09 21.24 16.85
N VAL A 15 -18.95 22.40 17.49
CA VAL A 15 -17.66 23.07 17.65
C VAL A 15 -17.32 23.20 19.14
N ASP A 16 -16.13 22.76 19.50
CA ASP A 16 -15.57 22.82 20.85
C ASP A 16 -14.19 23.51 20.79
N GLY A 17 -14.18 24.81 21.08
CA GLY A 17 -13.04 25.68 20.81
C GLY A 17 -12.74 25.74 19.30
N LYS A 18 -11.58 25.21 18.88
CA LYS A 18 -11.19 25.09 17.46
C LYS A 18 -11.37 23.68 16.90
N ALA A 19 -11.98 22.77 17.65
CA ALA A 19 -12.19 21.40 17.24
C ALA A 19 -13.61 21.23 16.68
N ILE A 20 -13.71 20.72 15.46
CA ILE A 20 -14.99 20.40 14.81
C ILE A 20 -15.24 18.92 15.05
N ARG A 21 -16.28 18.60 15.82
CA ARG A 21 -16.62 17.23 16.18
C ARG A 21 -17.69 16.69 15.23
N ALA A 22 -17.39 15.53 14.64
CA ALA A 22 -18.35 14.75 13.87
C ALA A 22 -18.46 13.34 14.48
N THR A 23 -19.49 12.60 14.09
CA THR A 23 -19.58 11.17 14.38
C THR A 23 -18.39 10.45 13.75
N GLY A 24 -17.46 9.97 14.58
CA GLY A 24 -16.28 9.22 14.14
C GLY A 24 -14.98 10.02 13.99
N GLY A 25 -14.97 11.34 14.22
CA GLY A 25 -13.74 12.12 14.03
C GLY A 25 -13.74 13.53 14.61
N VAL A 26 -12.54 14.12 14.66
CA VAL A 26 -12.31 15.51 15.05
C VAL A 26 -11.50 16.21 13.96
N TYR A 27 -12.00 17.32 13.46
CA TYR A 27 -11.44 18.09 12.36
C TYR A 27 -11.01 19.48 12.82
N ARG A 28 -10.18 20.12 12.00
CA ARG A 28 -9.63 21.47 12.26
C ARG A 28 -10.22 22.54 11.36
N ALA A 29 -10.68 22.16 10.18
CA ALA A 29 -11.27 23.08 9.21
C ALA A 29 -12.33 22.37 8.36
N ILE A 30 -13.23 23.18 7.80
CA ILE A 30 -14.11 22.79 6.71
C ILE A 30 -13.59 23.50 5.46
N LEU A 31 -13.20 22.71 4.46
CA LEU A 31 -12.72 23.20 3.18
C LEU A 31 -13.83 23.09 2.14
N ILE A 32 -14.13 24.20 1.48
CA ILE A 32 -15.11 24.29 0.40
C ILE A 32 -14.33 24.50 -0.91
N PRO A 33 -14.33 23.53 -1.84
CA PRO A 33 -13.77 23.71 -3.17
C PRO A 33 -14.46 24.85 -3.93
N ALA A 34 -13.75 25.46 -4.87
CA ALA A 34 -14.30 26.56 -5.66
C ALA A 34 -15.59 26.10 -6.39
N CYS A 35 -16.71 26.73 -6.06
CA CYS A 35 -18.00 26.39 -6.64
C CYS A 35 -18.80 27.63 -7.03
N ARG A 36 -19.57 27.52 -8.12
CA ARG A 36 -20.42 28.62 -8.58
C ARG A 36 -21.72 28.70 -7.78
N TYR A 37 -22.29 27.55 -7.41
CA TYR A 37 -23.60 27.46 -6.79
C TYR A 37 -23.54 26.71 -5.46
N MET A 38 -24.28 27.20 -4.47
CA MET A 38 -24.47 26.54 -3.17
C MET A 38 -25.87 26.85 -2.62
N PRO A 39 -26.59 25.87 -2.05
CA PRO A 39 -27.85 26.14 -1.35
C PRO A 39 -27.67 27.14 -0.20
N GLU A 40 -28.67 27.99 0.04
CA GLU A 40 -28.62 28.95 1.15
C GLU A 40 -28.62 28.27 2.52
N GLU A 41 -29.24 27.10 2.63
CA GLU A 41 -29.24 26.31 3.84
C GLU A 41 -27.82 25.81 4.17
N THR A 42 -27.10 25.30 3.17
CA THR A 42 -25.71 24.87 3.32
C THR A 42 -24.82 26.02 3.76
N LEU A 43 -24.92 27.19 3.09
CA LEU A 43 -24.14 28.36 3.48
C LEU A 43 -24.50 28.84 4.90
N GLY A 44 -25.78 28.75 5.28
CA GLY A 44 -26.24 29.06 6.63
C GLY A 44 -25.66 28.11 7.70
N GLN A 45 -25.52 26.81 7.40
CA GLN A 45 -24.85 25.87 8.29
C GLN A 45 -23.36 26.17 8.44
N LEU A 46 -22.68 26.51 7.34
CA LEU A 46 -21.27 26.93 7.38
C LEU A 46 -21.10 28.22 8.20
N ALA A 47 -21.99 29.20 8.03
CA ALA A 47 -21.98 30.44 8.82
C ALA A 47 -22.15 30.14 10.32
N ARG A 48 -23.12 29.29 10.69
CA ARG A 48 -23.31 28.85 12.09
C ARG A 48 -22.04 28.22 12.67
N LEU A 49 -21.37 27.35 11.91
CA LEU A 49 -20.14 26.70 12.37
C LEU A 49 -18.98 27.69 12.52
N ALA A 50 -18.84 28.63 11.57
CA ALA A 50 -17.85 29.70 11.67
C ALA A 50 -18.10 30.60 12.89
N GLU A 51 -19.34 31.01 13.14
CA GLU A 51 -19.75 31.80 14.32
C GLU A 51 -19.44 31.06 15.64
N ALA A 52 -19.51 29.72 15.62
CA ALA A 52 -19.13 28.88 16.75
C ALA A 52 -17.62 28.66 16.91
N GLY A 53 -16.80 29.20 15.99
CA GLY A 53 -15.34 29.16 16.05
C GLY A 53 -14.66 28.14 15.13
N ALA A 54 -15.41 27.48 14.24
CA ALA A 54 -14.82 26.59 13.24
C ALA A 54 -14.04 27.39 12.19
N ALA A 55 -12.88 26.89 11.78
CA ALA A 55 -12.21 27.42 10.60
C ALA A 55 -12.96 26.98 9.34
N VAL A 56 -13.57 27.92 8.63
CA VAL A 56 -14.24 27.68 7.35
C VAL A 56 -13.42 28.34 6.24
N ILE A 57 -12.97 27.52 5.29
CA ILE A 57 -12.02 27.93 4.23
C ILE A 57 -12.68 27.67 2.89
N PHE A 58 -12.76 28.69 2.06
CA PHE A 58 -13.19 28.62 0.67
C PHE A 58 -11.95 28.71 -0.23
N GLU A 59 -11.83 27.75 -1.14
CA GLU A 59 -10.88 27.86 -2.25
C GLU A 59 -11.33 28.99 -3.17
N GLN A 60 -10.42 29.93 -3.45
CA GLN A 60 -10.60 31.12 -4.29
C GLN A 60 -11.63 32.14 -3.78
N HIS A 61 -12.91 31.78 -3.73
CA HIS A 61 -14.01 32.71 -3.55
C HIS A 61 -15.24 32.08 -2.89
N LEU A 62 -16.14 32.92 -2.36
CA LEU A 62 -17.47 32.47 -1.93
C LEU A 62 -18.32 32.03 -3.13
N PRO A 63 -19.26 31.08 -2.97
CA PRO A 63 -20.13 30.68 -4.07
C PRO A 63 -20.97 31.87 -4.56
N GLN A 64 -21.28 31.92 -5.86
CA GLN A 64 -21.84 33.12 -6.47
C GLN A 64 -23.34 33.24 -6.25
N ASP A 65 -24.08 32.13 -6.33
CA ASP A 65 -25.55 32.13 -6.33
C ASP A 65 -26.13 30.80 -5.79
N VAL A 66 -27.45 30.73 -5.63
CA VAL A 66 -28.17 29.49 -5.24
C VAL A 66 -28.50 28.62 -6.47
N PRO A 67 -28.57 27.28 -6.33
CA PRO A 67 -29.01 26.39 -7.40
C PRO A 67 -30.55 26.38 -7.55
N GLY A 68 -31.02 26.14 -8.79
CA GLY A 68 -32.45 25.95 -9.11
C GLY A 68 -33.29 27.25 -9.14
N LEU A 69 -34.52 27.17 -9.67
CA LEU A 69 -35.37 28.35 -9.94
C LEU A 69 -36.56 28.54 -8.97
N SER A 70 -36.88 27.55 -8.13
CA SER A 70 -37.98 27.67 -7.15
C SER A 70 -37.70 28.79 -6.16
N ASP A 71 -38.67 29.66 -5.85
CA ASP A 71 -38.54 30.74 -4.85
C ASP A 71 -37.23 31.55 -4.94
N LEU A 72 -36.71 31.70 -6.15
CA LEU A 72 -35.35 32.19 -6.40
C LEU A 72 -35.10 33.58 -5.77
N PRO A 73 -36.02 34.57 -5.86
CA PRO A 73 -35.80 35.87 -5.21
C PRO A 73 -35.59 35.76 -3.70
N GLN A 74 -36.39 34.93 -3.02
CA GLN A 74 -36.33 34.74 -1.57
C GLN A 74 -35.05 33.99 -1.17
N ARG A 75 -34.68 32.94 -1.90
CA ARG A 75 -33.47 32.16 -1.63
C ARG A 75 -32.19 32.98 -1.86
N ARG A 76 -32.14 33.80 -2.91
CA ARG A 76 -31.05 34.76 -3.15
C ARG A 76 -30.92 35.80 -2.04
N ALA A 77 -32.05 36.31 -1.53
CA ALA A 77 -32.04 37.24 -0.40
C ALA A 77 -31.43 36.60 0.86
N LYS A 78 -31.88 35.39 1.23
CA LYS A 78 -31.30 34.61 2.34
C LYS A 78 -29.82 34.30 2.11
N PHE A 79 -29.45 33.91 0.90
CA PHE A 79 -28.07 33.60 0.54
C PHE A 79 -27.13 34.81 0.70
N ALA A 80 -27.58 36.01 0.30
CA ALA A 80 -26.82 37.25 0.50
C ALA A 80 -26.63 37.59 1.99
N GLU A 81 -27.63 37.31 2.84
CA GLU A 81 -27.52 37.41 4.29
C GLU A 81 -26.47 36.43 4.83
N GLN A 82 -26.54 35.15 4.42
CA GLN A 82 -25.58 34.13 4.87
C GLN A 82 -24.14 34.44 4.42
N LYS A 83 -23.96 34.98 3.22
CA LYS A 83 -22.65 35.49 2.75
C LYS A 83 -22.08 36.56 3.65
N THR A 84 -22.93 37.48 4.11
CA THR A 84 -22.49 38.55 5.01
C THR A 84 -22.09 37.97 6.36
N ARG A 85 -22.93 37.08 6.91
CA ARG A 85 -22.68 36.40 8.19
C ARG A 85 -21.37 35.62 8.20
N ILE A 86 -21.13 34.79 7.18
CA ILE A 86 -19.96 33.92 7.14
C ILE A 86 -18.65 34.72 7.00
N VAL A 87 -18.67 35.84 6.29
CA VAL A 87 -17.51 36.76 6.20
C VAL A 87 -17.25 37.44 7.55
N GLN A 88 -18.30 37.92 8.22
CA GLN A 88 -18.18 38.52 9.56
C GLN A 88 -17.70 37.50 10.61
N ALA A 89 -18.06 36.23 10.44
CA ALA A 89 -17.60 35.13 11.26
C ALA A 89 -16.13 34.72 10.98
N GLY A 90 -15.47 35.36 10.02
CA GLY A 90 -14.03 35.17 9.75
C GLY A 90 -13.70 34.01 8.81
N ALA A 91 -14.63 33.61 7.93
CA ALA A 91 -14.28 32.65 6.88
C ALA A 91 -13.17 33.18 5.96
N VAL A 92 -12.29 32.28 5.54
CA VAL A 92 -11.11 32.59 4.73
C VAL A 92 -11.38 32.24 3.27
N MET A 93 -11.05 33.14 2.35
CA MET A 93 -11.02 32.87 0.91
C MET A 93 -9.57 32.95 0.45
N THR A 94 -9.03 31.88 -0.15
CA THR A 94 -7.61 31.83 -0.54
C THR A 94 -7.33 30.81 -1.63
N ASP A 95 -6.28 31.05 -2.41
CA ASP A 95 -5.64 30.06 -3.29
C ASP A 95 -4.59 29.23 -2.55
N ASP A 96 -4.05 29.74 -1.44
CA ASP A 96 -3.05 29.08 -0.61
C ASP A 96 -3.73 28.25 0.48
N LEU A 97 -4.24 27.08 0.07
CA LEU A 97 -4.95 26.16 0.96
C LEU A 97 -4.03 25.56 2.02
N GLU A 98 -2.75 25.34 1.71
CA GLU A 98 -1.80 24.72 2.64
C GLU A 98 -1.53 25.64 3.84
N SER A 99 -1.28 26.93 3.57
CA SER A 99 -1.13 27.94 4.63
C SER A 99 -2.40 28.09 5.46
N ALA A 100 -3.58 28.19 4.83
CA ALA A 100 -4.83 28.34 5.56
C ALA A 100 -5.17 27.12 6.44
N LEU A 101 -4.94 25.91 5.95
CA LEU A 101 -5.10 24.68 6.73
C LEU A 101 -4.11 24.64 7.91
N SER A 102 -2.86 25.04 7.68
CA SER A 102 -1.85 25.13 8.75
C SER A 102 -2.25 26.12 9.83
N GLN A 103 -2.74 27.31 9.46
CA GLN A 103 -3.24 28.33 10.38
C GLN A 103 -4.48 27.87 11.16
N ALA A 104 -5.34 27.05 10.55
CA ALA A 104 -6.45 26.38 11.21
C ALA A 104 -5.99 25.29 12.20
N GLY A 105 -4.70 24.96 12.23
CA GLY A 105 -4.11 23.93 13.09
C GLY A 105 -4.26 22.52 12.54
N ALA A 106 -4.55 22.37 11.23
CA ALA A 106 -4.47 21.08 10.56
C ALA A 106 -3.00 20.64 10.47
N VAL A 107 -2.74 19.41 10.89
CA VAL A 107 -1.39 18.85 10.90
C VAL A 107 -1.16 18.05 9.62
N ARG A 108 -0.24 18.54 8.80
CA ARG A 108 0.28 17.83 7.63
C ARG A 108 1.16 16.66 8.04
N GLU A 109 1.17 15.61 7.23
CA GLU A 109 2.10 14.48 7.40
C GLU A 109 3.27 14.61 6.41
N PRO A 110 4.49 14.87 6.88
CA PRO A 110 5.64 15.18 6.02
C PRO A 110 6.15 13.97 5.21
N MET A 111 5.85 12.73 5.62
CA MET A 111 6.22 11.53 4.87
C MET A 111 5.70 11.53 3.42
N VAL A 112 4.65 12.28 3.11
CA VAL A 112 4.11 12.37 1.73
C VAL A 112 5.09 13.01 0.76
N ASP A 113 6.04 13.82 1.24
CA ASP A 113 7.12 14.39 0.41
C ASP A 113 8.11 13.34 -0.07
N LEU A 114 8.18 12.21 0.63
CA LEU A 114 8.94 11.03 0.21
C LEU A 114 8.14 10.15 -0.78
N GLY A 115 6.92 10.56 -1.16
CA GLY A 115 6.00 9.80 -2.01
C GLY A 115 5.27 8.66 -1.30
N LEU A 116 5.42 8.55 0.03
CA LEU A 116 4.73 7.55 0.84
C LEU A 116 3.24 7.89 0.96
N LYS A 117 2.41 6.85 0.93
CA LYS A 117 0.98 6.95 1.25
C LYS A 117 0.76 6.45 2.66
N TYR A 118 -0.24 7.00 3.33
CA TYR A 118 -0.55 6.59 4.69
C TYR A 118 -2.03 6.70 5.04
N VAL A 119 -2.44 5.92 6.05
CA VAL A 119 -3.63 6.16 6.86
C VAL A 119 -3.16 6.26 8.31
N ARG A 120 -3.60 7.30 9.03
CA ARG A 120 -3.27 7.51 10.44
C ARG A 120 -4.53 7.46 11.30
N ARG A 121 -4.51 6.65 12.36
CA ARG A 121 -5.59 6.58 13.35
C ARG A 121 -5.02 6.82 14.74
N LYS A 122 -5.82 7.45 15.60
CA LYS A 122 -5.51 7.51 17.03
C LYS A 122 -6.22 6.34 17.73
N VAL A 123 -5.49 5.58 18.53
CA VAL A 123 -6.04 4.51 19.37
C VAL A 123 -5.49 4.73 20.77
N ASP A 124 -6.38 4.95 21.72
CA ASP A 124 -6.03 5.37 23.08
C ASP A 124 -5.12 6.62 23.09
N GLN A 125 -3.86 6.45 23.50
CA GLN A 125 -2.87 7.52 23.55
C GLN A 125 -1.87 7.50 22.40
N ASP A 126 -1.88 6.45 21.59
CA ASP A 126 -0.91 6.20 20.53
C ASP A 126 -1.50 6.53 19.15
N TRP A 127 -0.60 6.64 18.17
CA TRP A 127 -0.94 6.82 16.77
C TRP A 127 -0.53 5.61 15.96
N TRP A 128 -1.46 5.07 15.21
CA TRP A 128 -1.23 3.98 14.29
C TRP A 128 -1.18 4.51 12.87
N TYR A 129 -0.13 4.14 12.17
CA TYR A 129 0.08 4.41 10.76
C TYR A 129 0.00 3.10 10.00
N PHE A 130 -0.79 3.06 8.93
CA PHE A 130 -0.55 2.16 7.82
C PHE A 130 0.24 2.96 6.79
N ILE A 131 1.46 2.55 6.47
CA ILE A 131 2.36 3.25 5.54
C ILE A 131 2.59 2.34 4.33
N SER A 132 2.49 2.88 3.12
CA SER A 132 2.69 2.13 1.89
C SER A 132 3.61 2.90 0.93
N ASN A 133 4.62 2.20 0.40
CA ASN A 133 5.52 2.73 -0.61
C ASN A 133 4.98 2.42 -2.01
N HIS A 134 4.19 3.33 -2.58
CA HIS A 134 3.71 3.19 -3.98
C HIS A 134 4.69 3.80 -5.00
N THR A 135 5.91 4.14 -4.58
CA THR A 135 6.95 4.66 -5.47
C THR A 135 7.79 3.51 -6.03
N ALA A 136 8.55 3.77 -7.09
CA ALA A 136 9.55 2.83 -7.61
C ALA A 136 10.88 2.89 -6.84
N LYS A 137 10.99 3.69 -5.77
CA LYS A 137 12.23 3.91 -5.02
C LYS A 137 12.19 3.15 -3.70
N LEU A 138 13.33 2.57 -3.32
CA LEU A 138 13.56 2.12 -1.95
C LEU A 138 13.54 3.32 -1.00
N ILE A 139 12.77 3.23 0.08
CA ILE A 139 12.94 4.10 1.24
C ILE A 139 13.89 3.40 2.18
N ASP A 140 15.07 3.98 2.40
CA ASP A 140 16.07 3.51 3.36
C ASP A 140 16.59 4.74 4.11
N GLY A 141 15.93 5.09 5.21
CA GLY A 141 16.21 6.36 5.87
C GLY A 141 15.21 6.78 6.94
N TRP A 142 15.47 7.95 7.51
CA TRP A 142 14.59 8.62 8.45
C TRP A 142 13.34 9.16 7.76
N VAL A 143 12.19 8.66 8.19
CA VAL A 143 10.86 9.06 7.71
C VAL A 143 10.20 9.95 8.76
N PRO A 144 9.85 11.20 8.41
CA PRO A 144 9.26 12.12 9.36
C PRO A 144 7.78 11.84 9.59
N LEU A 145 7.39 11.89 10.86
CA LEU A 145 6.02 11.82 11.35
C LEU A 145 5.56 13.21 11.79
N GLY A 146 4.35 13.59 11.42
CA GLY A 146 3.72 14.86 11.81
C GLY A 146 3.30 14.90 13.29
N ILE A 147 3.71 13.94 14.10
CA ILE A 147 3.39 13.85 15.53
C ILE A 147 4.66 13.56 16.33
N LYS A 148 4.62 13.95 17.61
CA LYS A 148 5.66 13.57 18.58
C LYS A 148 5.34 12.20 19.18
N CYS A 149 6.31 11.31 19.15
CA CYS A 149 6.32 10.03 19.85
C CYS A 149 7.69 9.79 20.48
N THR A 150 7.75 9.08 21.61
CA THR A 150 9.04 8.76 22.27
C THR A 150 9.55 7.38 21.89
N GLY A 151 8.71 6.56 21.26
CA GLY A 151 9.07 5.26 20.70
C GLY A 151 8.21 4.95 19.47
N ALA A 152 8.59 3.92 18.73
CA ALA A 152 7.79 3.41 17.65
C ALA A 152 8.00 1.89 17.48
N THR A 153 6.94 1.19 17.08
CA THR A 153 6.98 -0.25 16.78
C THR A 153 6.51 -0.48 15.36
N LEU A 154 7.26 -1.23 14.57
CA LEU A 154 6.87 -1.70 13.24
C LEU A 154 6.20 -3.07 13.35
N PHE A 155 5.15 -3.26 12.57
CA PHE A 155 4.51 -4.55 12.34
C PHE A 155 4.47 -4.82 10.83
N ASP A 156 5.07 -5.93 10.42
CA ASP A 156 5.05 -6.41 9.06
C ASP A 156 3.79 -7.28 8.88
N PRO A 157 2.77 -6.82 8.13
CA PRO A 157 1.54 -7.57 7.95
C PRO A 157 1.71 -8.84 7.11
N MET A 158 2.81 -8.98 6.36
CA MET A 158 3.05 -10.13 5.50
C MET A 158 3.66 -11.30 6.26
N SER A 159 4.58 -11.02 7.18
CA SER A 159 5.27 -12.05 7.97
C SER A 159 4.76 -12.19 9.41
N GLY A 160 4.03 -11.19 9.92
CA GLY A 160 3.66 -11.09 11.32
C GLY A 160 4.80 -10.67 12.24
N ALA A 161 6.00 -10.40 11.70
CA ALA A 161 7.12 -9.91 12.47
C ALA A 161 6.86 -8.49 13.00
N TYR A 162 7.43 -8.18 14.16
CA TYR A 162 7.34 -6.85 14.75
C TYR A 162 8.60 -6.55 15.55
N GLY A 163 8.88 -5.26 15.75
CA GLY A 163 10.05 -4.82 16.50
C GLY A 163 10.07 -3.32 16.73
N ARG A 164 10.82 -2.90 17.74
CA ARG A 164 11.01 -1.48 18.07
C ARG A 164 11.85 -0.80 16.99
N LEU A 165 11.34 0.28 16.41
CA LEU A 165 12.06 1.10 15.44
C LEU A 165 13.01 2.07 16.14
N ALA A 166 14.12 2.40 15.47
CA ALA A 166 14.89 3.58 15.80
C ALA A 166 14.00 4.83 15.63
N CYS A 167 13.97 5.68 16.65
CA CYS A 167 13.09 6.82 16.74
C CYS A 167 13.84 8.03 17.33
N ARG A 168 13.72 9.19 16.69
CA ARG A 168 14.34 10.44 17.18
C ARG A 168 13.36 11.62 17.12
N GLN A 169 13.56 12.61 17.98
CA GLN A 169 12.81 13.86 17.90
C GLN A 169 13.40 14.76 16.81
N GLN A 170 12.53 15.40 16.02
CA GLN A 170 12.95 16.36 15.00
C GLN A 170 11.94 17.52 14.96
N GLY A 171 12.36 18.70 15.42
CA GLY A 171 11.52 19.89 15.46
C GLY A 171 10.20 19.68 16.23
N ASN A 172 9.07 19.83 15.53
CA ASN A 172 7.73 19.66 16.10
C ASN A 172 7.16 18.23 16.00
N GLY A 173 7.89 17.31 15.37
CA GLY A 173 7.49 15.92 15.20
C GLY A 173 8.57 14.94 15.63
N SER A 174 8.51 13.73 15.09
CA SER A 174 9.47 12.67 15.31
C SER A 174 9.84 12.02 13.97
N GLU A 175 10.98 11.35 13.91
CA GLU A 175 11.39 10.57 12.76
C GLU A 175 11.60 9.12 13.18
N VAL A 176 11.20 8.20 12.30
CA VAL A 176 11.44 6.77 12.46
C VAL A 176 12.26 6.27 11.28
N TYR A 177 13.22 5.37 11.52
CA TYR A 177 14.00 4.81 10.42
C TYR A 177 13.29 3.62 9.79
N LEU A 178 13.05 3.68 8.48
CA LEU A 178 12.32 2.65 7.73
C LEU A 178 13.13 2.18 6.51
N GLN A 179 13.06 0.87 6.26
CA GLN A 179 13.55 0.21 5.04
C GLN A 179 12.34 -0.39 4.31
N LEU A 180 11.78 0.33 3.32
CA LEU A 180 10.58 -0.06 2.58
C LEU A 180 10.86 -0.15 1.08
N GLU A 181 10.84 -1.38 0.57
CA GLU A 181 10.92 -1.65 -0.88
C GLU A 181 9.69 -1.09 -1.63
N PRO A 182 9.80 -0.85 -2.96
CA PRO A 182 8.65 -0.53 -3.80
C PRO A 182 7.51 -1.54 -3.65
N GLY A 183 6.28 -1.06 -3.42
CA GLY A 183 5.09 -1.89 -3.25
C GLY A 183 4.87 -2.42 -1.83
N VAL A 184 5.84 -2.28 -0.91
CA VAL A 184 5.72 -2.77 0.47
C VAL A 184 4.91 -1.81 1.33
N SER A 185 4.13 -2.39 2.24
CA SER A 185 3.39 -1.67 3.27
C SER A 185 3.63 -2.25 4.65
N VAL A 186 3.57 -1.40 5.67
CA VAL A 186 3.79 -1.74 7.08
C VAL A 186 2.80 -1.01 7.97
N PHE A 187 2.61 -1.52 9.18
CA PHE A 187 2.02 -0.74 10.26
C PHE A 187 3.11 -0.19 11.17
N VAL A 188 2.97 1.07 11.57
CA VAL A 188 3.83 1.70 12.58
C VAL A 188 2.95 2.23 13.70
N ARG A 189 3.17 1.73 14.92
CA ARG A 189 2.60 2.32 16.14
C ARG A 189 3.60 3.33 16.67
N ALA A 190 3.25 4.61 16.64
CA ALA A 190 4.00 5.70 17.24
C ALA A 190 3.51 5.92 18.68
N GLU A 191 4.40 5.72 19.63
CA GLU A 191 4.11 5.47 21.04
C GLU A 191 4.48 6.66 21.93
N ARG A 192 3.69 6.90 22.98
CA ARG A 192 4.06 7.88 24.02
C ARG A 192 5.13 7.40 24.99
N ALA A 193 5.30 6.09 25.12
CA ALA A 193 6.35 5.46 25.91
C ALA A 193 6.84 4.22 25.13
N PRO A 194 8.15 3.99 25.01
CA PRO A 194 8.67 2.86 24.25
C PRO A 194 8.25 1.51 24.83
N SER A 195 7.88 0.58 23.95
CA SER A 195 7.62 -0.81 24.32
C SER A 195 8.90 -1.58 24.65
N ALA A 196 8.83 -2.43 25.68
CA ALA A 196 9.91 -3.34 26.08
C ALA A 196 9.92 -4.62 25.21
N ILE A 197 10.23 -4.44 23.92
CA ILE A 197 10.34 -5.52 22.92
C ILE A 197 11.73 -5.50 22.26
N SER A 198 12.03 -6.51 21.44
CA SER A 198 13.26 -6.54 20.63
C SER A 198 13.28 -5.44 19.58
N ASP A 199 14.47 -4.92 19.27
CA ASP A 199 14.66 -3.95 18.19
C ASP A 199 14.41 -4.57 16.82
N TRP A 200 13.83 -3.76 15.93
CA TRP A 200 13.71 -4.10 14.53
C TRP A 200 15.10 -4.18 13.89
N PRO A 201 15.45 -5.28 13.23
CA PRO A 201 16.77 -5.42 12.63
C PRO A 201 16.85 -4.67 11.30
N TYR A 202 17.90 -3.87 11.12
CA TYR A 202 18.20 -3.17 9.88
C TYR A 202 19.34 -3.85 9.14
N PHE A 203 19.21 -3.97 7.82
CA PHE A 203 20.18 -4.67 6.99
C PHE A 203 20.57 -3.83 5.78
N ARG A 204 21.81 -4.02 5.34
CA ARG A 204 22.31 -3.51 4.06
C ARG A 204 22.97 -4.63 3.29
N SER A 205 23.10 -4.45 1.98
CA SER A 205 23.87 -5.39 1.16
C SER A 205 25.31 -5.46 1.68
N ALA A 206 25.81 -6.68 1.88
CA ALA A 206 27.17 -6.98 2.31
C ALA A 206 28.07 -7.47 1.17
N GLY A 207 27.56 -7.52 -0.05
CA GLY A 207 28.29 -8.01 -1.22
C GLY A 207 27.40 -8.17 -2.43
N ASP A 208 27.97 -8.71 -3.50
CA ASP A 208 27.24 -8.92 -4.75
C ASP A 208 26.21 -10.06 -4.64
N PRO A 209 25.03 -9.93 -5.27
CA PRO A 209 24.09 -11.03 -5.39
C PRO A 209 24.69 -12.26 -6.09
N ILE A 210 24.45 -13.43 -5.51
CA ILE A 210 24.95 -14.72 -6.01
C ILE A 210 23.81 -15.44 -6.72
N ILE A 211 23.93 -15.65 -8.02
CA ILE A 211 22.93 -16.38 -8.82
C ILE A 211 22.94 -17.85 -8.42
N LEU A 212 21.77 -18.42 -8.11
CA LEU A 212 21.61 -19.84 -7.86
C LEU A 212 21.54 -20.60 -9.19
N ALA A 213 22.72 -20.94 -9.73
CA ALA A 213 22.88 -21.74 -10.93
C ALA A 213 22.72 -23.24 -10.63
N GLY A 214 22.28 -24.00 -11.63
CA GLY A 214 22.14 -25.45 -11.57
C GLY A 214 20.96 -25.94 -12.38
N THR A 215 20.75 -27.26 -12.37
CA THR A 215 19.62 -27.88 -13.06
C THR A 215 18.40 -27.90 -12.13
N TRP A 216 17.39 -27.13 -12.49
CA TRP A 216 16.10 -27.11 -11.82
C TRP A 216 15.24 -28.28 -12.28
N SER A 217 14.57 -28.93 -11.33
CA SER A 217 13.47 -29.87 -11.60
C SER A 217 12.15 -29.13 -11.53
N VAL A 218 11.33 -29.25 -12.58
CA VAL A 218 10.01 -28.61 -12.67
C VAL A 218 8.94 -29.70 -12.73
N GLU A 219 8.01 -29.66 -11.78
CA GLU A 219 6.90 -30.60 -11.67
C GLU A 219 5.59 -29.82 -11.54
N PHE A 220 4.59 -30.14 -12.35
CA PHE A 220 3.24 -29.54 -12.23
C PHE A 220 2.42 -30.37 -11.24
N ILE A 221 1.99 -29.74 -10.14
CA ILE A 221 1.53 -30.47 -8.95
C ILE A 221 0.03 -30.32 -8.71
N GLU A 222 -0.58 -29.26 -9.22
CA GLU A 222 -1.99 -28.94 -9.03
C GLU A 222 -2.46 -28.01 -10.14
N GLY A 223 -3.61 -28.27 -10.78
CA GLY A 223 -4.15 -27.38 -11.81
C GLY A 223 -4.83 -28.12 -12.96
N GLY A 224 -5.08 -27.40 -14.05
CA GLY A 224 -5.70 -27.98 -15.25
C GLY A 224 -5.52 -27.12 -16.51
N PRO A 225 -5.95 -27.61 -17.70
CA PRO A 225 -6.82 -28.77 -17.95
C PRO A 225 -6.26 -30.12 -17.52
N GLU A 226 -4.97 -30.28 -17.70
CA GLU A 226 -4.20 -31.49 -17.44
C GLU A 226 -2.87 -31.04 -16.84
N LEU A 227 -2.23 -31.90 -16.06
CA LEU A 227 -0.87 -31.66 -15.59
C LEU A 227 0.10 -31.91 -16.76
N PRO A 228 0.90 -30.91 -17.17
CA PRO A 228 1.99 -31.13 -18.11
C PRO A 228 3.05 -32.07 -17.51
N ASN A 229 3.80 -32.75 -18.38
CA ASN A 229 4.88 -33.64 -17.95
C ASN A 229 6.00 -32.86 -17.23
N PRO A 230 6.61 -33.44 -16.18
CA PRO A 230 7.75 -32.84 -15.51
C PRO A 230 8.96 -32.75 -16.44
N TYR A 231 9.81 -31.75 -16.22
CA TYR A 231 11.02 -31.53 -17.01
C TYR A 231 12.15 -30.93 -16.18
N ARG A 232 13.34 -30.84 -16.79
CA ARG A 232 14.52 -30.22 -16.19
C ARG A 232 14.99 -29.05 -17.03
N ILE A 233 15.50 -28.01 -16.38
CA ILE A 233 15.94 -26.78 -17.05
C ILE A 233 17.12 -26.16 -16.31
N GLU A 234 18.11 -25.63 -17.02
CA GLU A 234 19.24 -24.91 -16.41
C GLU A 234 18.98 -23.40 -16.34
N LYS A 235 18.36 -22.84 -17.39
CA LYS A 235 17.99 -21.43 -17.47
C LYS A 235 16.49 -21.29 -17.26
N LEU A 236 16.10 -20.78 -16.10
CA LEU A 236 14.72 -20.44 -15.78
C LEU A 236 14.08 -19.54 -16.85
N GLY A 237 12.76 -19.66 -17.00
CA GLY A 237 11.96 -19.01 -18.02
C GLY A 237 10.48 -19.37 -17.85
N SER A 238 9.64 -18.84 -18.74
CA SER A 238 8.21 -19.13 -18.69
C SER A 238 7.94 -20.60 -19.00
N TRP A 239 7.14 -21.29 -18.17
CA TRP A 239 6.75 -22.66 -18.46
C TRP A 239 5.86 -22.79 -19.70
N THR A 240 5.36 -21.67 -20.26
CA THR A 240 4.61 -21.69 -21.52
C THR A 240 5.48 -22.08 -22.71
N GLU A 241 6.81 -22.06 -22.53
CA GLU A 241 7.82 -22.55 -23.46
C GLU A 241 8.32 -23.95 -23.11
N ALA A 242 7.69 -24.63 -22.13
CA ALA A 242 8.08 -25.98 -21.73
C ALA A 242 7.92 -26.99 -22.89
N PRO A 243 8.67 -28.12 -22.86
CA PRO A 243 8.59 -29.14 -23.91
C PRO A 243 7.19 -29.74 -24.11
N ASP A 244 6.40 -29.81 -23.06
CA ASP A 244 5.01 -30.25 -23.12
C ASP A 244 4.08 -29.05 -23.41
N SER A 245 3.48 -29.04 -24.59
CA SER A 245 2.60 -27.96 -25.05
C SER A 245 1.35 -27.76 -24.18
N LYS A 246 0.98 -28.74 -23.34
CA LYS A 246 -0.08 -28.57 -22.33
C LYS A 246 0.18 -27.39 -21.40
N ALA A 247 1.45 -27.06 -21.15
CA ALA A 247 1.84 -25.96 -20.28
C ALA A 247 1.36 -24.57 -20.79
N GLN A 248 1.07 -24.43 -22.09
CA GLN A 248 0.50 -23.19 -22.65
C GLN A 248 -0.95 -22.92 -22.25
N ALA A 249 -1.70 -23.96 -21.88
CA ALA A 249 -3.09 -23.85 -21.44
C ALA A 249 -3.25 -24.07 -19.93
N PHE A 250 -2.14 -24.37 -19.24
CA PHE A 250 -2.14 -24.73 -17.84
C PHE A 250 -2.41 -23.51 -16.94
N ALA A 251 -3.32 -23.68 -16.00
CA ALA A 251 -3.51 -22.80 -14.86
C ALA A 251 -3.43 -23.63 -13.57
N GLY A 252 -2.56 -23.20 -12.66
CA GLY A 252 -2.28 -23.93 -11.43
C GLY A 252 -0.85 -23.70 -10.94
N THR A 253 -0.31 -24.70 -10.28
CA THR A 253 0.94 -24.63 -9.53
C THR A 253 1.98 -25.59 -10.09
N ALA A 254 3.19 -25.10 -10.32
CA ALA A 254 4.38 -25.94 -10.55
C ALA A 254 5.42 -25.73 -9.46
N ARG A 255 6.04 -26.83 -9.03
CA ARG A 255 7.14 -26.86 -8.09
C ARG A 255 8.47 -26.87 -8.82
N TYR A 256 9.29 -25.88 -8.52
CA TYR A 256 10.68 -25.76 -8.94
C TYR A 256 11.57 -26.22 -7.80
N THR A 257 12.46 -27.19 -8.05
CA THR A 257 13.43 -27.68 -7.05
C THR A 257 14.85 -27.46 -7.54
N LEU A 258 15.70 -26.91 -6.67
CA LEU A 258 17.14 -26.82 -6.87
C LEU A 258 17.89 -27.26 -5.61
N GLU A 259 18.92 -28.09 -5.80
CA GLU A 259 19.95 -28.31 -4.78
C GLU A 259 21.17 -27.43 -5.09
N PHE A 260 21.66 -26.72 -4.09
CA PHE A 260 22.80 -25.83 -4.22
C PHE A 260 23.68 -25.87 -2.97
N SER A 261 24.98 -25.64 -3.13
CA SER A 261 25.89 -25.50 -1.98
C SER A 261 25.79 -24.10 -1.40
N ALA A 262 25.87 -23.99 -0.07
CA ALA A 262 25.93 -22.70 0.60
C ALA A 262 27.03 -21.81 0.01
N PRO A 263 26.79 -20.51 -0.19
CA PRO A 263 27.84 -19.59 -0.62
C PRO A 263 29.04 -19.61 0.34
N ALA A 264 30.26 -19.50 -0.21
CA ALA A 264 31.48 -19.40 0.59
C ALA A 264 31.59 -18.06 1.35
N VAL A 265 30.82 -17.05 0.93
CA VAL A 265 30.75 -15.74 1.60
C VAL A 265 30.06 -15.92 2.95
N THR A 266 30.63 -15.33 4.00
CA THR A 266 29.96 -15.24 5.30
C THR A 266 29.09 -13.99 5.32
N ALA A 267 27.83 -14.14 5.71
CA ALA A 267 26.89 -13.04 5.89
C ALA A 267 26.12 -13.22 7.19
N GLU A 268 25.67 -12.13 7.80
CA GLU A 268 24.88 -12.16 9.04
C GLU A 268 23.44 -12.57 8.77
N GLU A 269 22.96 -12.30 7.56
CA GLU A 269 21.65 -12.68 7.06
C GLU A 269 21.73 -12.88 5.54
N TRP A 270 20.74 -13.57 4.97
CA TRP A 270 20.61 -13.82 3.54
C TRP A 270 19.22 -13.46 3.05
N LEU A 271 19.16 -12.70 1.96
CA LEU A 271 17.92 -12.44 1.22
C LEU A 271 17.86 -13.33 -0.02
N LEU A 272 16.82 -14.16 -0.10
CA LEU A 272 16.46 -14.85 -1.33
C LEU A 272 15.64 -13.91 -2.22
N ASP A 273 16.16 -13.62 -3.41
CA ASP A 273 15.47 -12.86 -4.46
C ASP A 273 15.08 -13.83 -5.57
N LEU A 274 13.78 -14.04 -5.79
CA LEU A 274 13.29 -14.95 -6.82
C LEU A 274 13.32 -14.35 -8.23
N GLY A 275 13.60 -13.04 -8.38
CA GLY A 275 13.53 -12.35 -9.65
C GLY A 275 12.09 -12.20 -10.14
N ASP A 276 11.84 -12.52 -11.41
CA ASP A 276 10.50 -12.48 -12.00
C ASP A 276 9.73 -13.78 -11.71
N VAL A 277 8.58 -13.64 -11.05
CA VAL A 277 7.64 -14.72 -10.67
C VAL A 277 6.27 -14.38 -11.22
N ARG A 278 5.63 -15.35 -11.88
CA ARG A 278 4.30 -15.21 -12.49
C ARG A 278 3.33 -16.24 -11.93
N GLU A 279 2.57 -15.94 -10.87
CA GLU A 279 2.40 -14.64 -10.19
C GLU A 279 2.52 -14.68 -8.67
N SER A 280 2.59 -15.86 -8.05
CA SER A 280 2.84 -16.00 -6.62
C SER A 280 3.74 -17.19 -6.35
N ALA A 281 4.52 -17.15 -5.28
CA ALA A 281 5.48 -18.18 -4.93
C ALA A 281 5.39 -18.56 -3.45
N ARG A 282 5.24 -19.84 -3.16
CA ARG A 282 5.48 -20.41 -1.82
C ARG A 282 6.89 -20.99 -1.78
N VAL A 283 7.67 -20.57 -0.79
CA VAL A 283 9.08 -20.92 -0.67
C VAL A 283 9.31 -21.88 0.48
N ARG A 284 10.00 -22.98 0.20
CA ARG A 284 10.55 -23.88 1.22
C ARG A 284 12.06 -24.02 1.05
N LEU A 285 12.78 -23.99 2.16
CA LEU A 285 14.21 -24.24 2.19
C LEU A 285 14.51 -25.35 3.20
N ASN A 286 15.20 -26.40 2.74
CA ASN A 286 15.53 -27.58 3.55
C ASN A 286 14.30 -28.23 4.20
N GLY A 287 13.18 -28.28 3.46
CA GLY A 287 11.92 -28.85 3.91
C GLY A 287 11.10 -27.97 4.86
N LYS A 288 11.60 -26.79 5.25
CA LYS A 288 10.86 -25.82 6.07
C LYS A 288 10.25 -24.75 5.19
N GLU A 289 8.97 -24.44 5.41
CA GLU A 289 8.33 -23.30 4.78
C GLU A 289 8.89 -21.99 5.33
N VAL A 290 9.34 -21.12 4.43
CA VAL A 290 9.90 -19.80 4.76
C VAL A 290 8.80 -18.74 4.66
N GLY A 291 7.94 -18.83 3.64
CA GLY A 291 6.83 -17.92 3.46
C GLY A 291 6.17 -18.01 2.09
N THR A 292 5.13 -17.20 1.90
CA THR A 292 4.42 -17.06 0.62
C THR A 292 4.49 -15.62 0.13
N LEU A 293 4.97 -15.44 -1.09
CA LEU A 293 5.17 -14.16 -1.76
C LEU A 293 4.08 -13.98 -2.81
N ILE A 294 3.25 -12.95 -2.65
CA ILE A 294 2.05 -12.71 -3.48
C ILE A 294 2.10 -11.40 -4.27
N ALA A 295 3.18 -10.64 -4.13
CA ALA A 295 3.36 -9.35 -4.78
C ALA A 295 4.86 -9.03 -4.90
N LEU A 296 5.18 -8.08 -5.77
CA LEU A 296 6.53 -7.55 -5.89
C LEU A 296 6.93 -6.75 -4.65
N PRO A 297 8.22 -6.80 -4.25
CA PRO A 297 9.26 -7.69 -4.79
C PRO A 297 9.14 -9.12 -4.23
N PHE A 298 9.45 -10.13 -5.04
CA PHE A 298 9.48 -11.54 -4.62
C PHE A 298 10.76 -11.88 -3.86
N ARG A 299 10.91 -11.28 -2.67
CA ARG A 299 12.08 -11.39 -1.81
C ARG A 299 11.72 -11.83 -0.40
N ILE A 300 12.54 -12.69 0.20
CA ILE A 300 12.35 -13.15 1.58
C ILE A 300 13.68 -13.46 2.26
N ARG A 301 13.80 -13.17 3.57
CA ARG A 301 14.98 -13.54 4.35
C ARG A 301 14.99 -15.03 4.63
N VAL A 302 16.15 -15.66 4.51
CA VAL A 302 16.33 -17.13 4.58
C VAL A 302 17.51 -17.57 5.44
N GLY A 303 18.25 -16.66 6.08
CA GLY A 303 19.49 -16.99 6.78
C GLY A 303 19.32 -18.04 7.87
N GLU A 304 18.24 -17.99 8.64
CA GLU A 304 17.96 -19.01 9.67
C GLU A 304 17.65 -20.41 9.12
N HIS A 305 17.29 -20.49 7.84
CA HIS A 305 16.96 -21.74 7.14
C HIS A 305 18.12 -22.30 6.31
N LEU A 306 19.18 -21.52 6.08
CA LEU A 306 20.38 -21.95 5.35
C LEU A 306 21.30 -22.79 6.23
N THR A 307 21.89 -23.82 5.63
CA THR A 307 22.92 -24.67 6.24
C THR A 307 24.24 -24.49 5.49
N LYS A 308 25.39 -24.80 6.12
CA LYS A 308 26.73 -24.67 5.50
C LYS A 308 27.01 -25.64 4.34
N GLY A 309 26.18 -26.67 4.17
CA GLY A 309 26.37 -27.73 3.18
C GLY A 309 25.48 -27.55 1.95
N VAL A 310 24.95 -28.67 1.47
CA VAL A 310 23.94 -28.68 0.41
C VAL A 310 22.60 -28.24 1.00
N ASN A 311 21.97 -27.29 0.32
CA ASN A 311 20.64 -26.80 0.63
C ASN A 311 19.69 -27.16 -0.50
N ARG A 312 18.44 -27.47 -0.15
CA ARG A 312 17.39 -27.79 -1.11
C ARG A 312 16.31 -26.70 -1.08
N LEU A 313 16.23 -25.93 -2.15
CA LEU A 313 15.21 -24.90 -2.37
C LEU A 313 14.05 -25.47 -3.17
N GLU A 314 12.84 -25.30 -2.66
CA GLU A 314 11.59 -25.54 -3.40
C GLU A 314 10.82 -24.23 -3.53
N VAL A 315 10.36 -23.94 -4.75
CA VAL A 315 9.51 -22.79 -5.04
C VAL A 315 8.27 -23.30 -5.76
N GLU A 316 7.13 -23.27 -5.10
CA GLU A 316 5.83 -23.59 -5.70
C GLU A 316 5.26 -22.30 -6.29
N VAL A 317 5.25 -22.18 -7.62
CA VAL A 317 4.72 -21.00 -8.33
C VAL A 317 3.33 -21.28 -8.88
N THR A 318 2.39 -20.40 -8.56
CA THR A 318 1.01 -20.43 -9.07
C THR A 318 0.76 -19.24 -10.01
N ASN A 319 0.29 -19.50 -11.23
CA ASN A 319 -0.02 -18.47 -12.23
C ASN A 319 -1.49 -18.03 -12.20
N LEU A 320 -1.86 -17.14 -13.14
CA LEU A 320 -3.26 -16.74 -13.38
C LEU A 320 -3.95 -17.69 -14.37
N SER A 321 -5.28 -17.72 -14.30
CA SER A 321 -6.13 -18.49 -15.23
C SER A 321 -6.23 -17.91 -16.65
N ALA A 322 -5.48 -16.86 -17.00
CA ALA A 322 -5.61 -16.17 -18.29
C ALA A 322 -5.39 -17.13 -19.48
N ASN A 323 -4.31 -17.92 -19.44
CA ASN A 323 -3.99 -18.94 -20.44
C ASN A 323 -5.06 -20.03 -20.54
N ARG A 324 -5.62 -20.43 -19.39
CA ARG A 324 -6.71 -21.41 -19.32
C ARG A 324 -8.01 -20.88 -19.91
N ILE A 325 -8.37 -19.64 -19.60
CA ILE A 325 -9.56 -18.96 -20.13
C ILE A 325 -9.45 -18.82 -21.66
N ARG A 326 -8.28 -18.43 -22.15
CA ARG A 326 -7.99 -18.38 -23.58
C ARG A 326 -8.19 -19.73 -24.27
N ASP A 327 -7.64 -20.81 -23.70
CA ASP A 327 -7.84 -22.17 -24.22
C ASP A 327 -9.33 -22.60 -24.24
N LEU A 328 -10.08 -22.29 -23.18
CA LEU A 328 -11.51 -22.58 -23.11
C LEU A 328 -12.30 -21.86 -24.20
N GLU A 329 -12.00 -20.58 -24.46
CA GLU A 329 -12.61 -19.82 -25.56
C GLU A 329 -12.27 -20.42 -26.93
N LEU A 330 -10.99 -20.76 -27.19
CA LEU A 330 -10.56 -21.36 -28.46
C LEU A 330 -11.25 -22.69 -28.74
N ARG A 331 -11.42 -23.52 -27.70
CA ARG A 331 -12.13 -24.81 -27.79
C ARG A 331 -13.66 -24.68 -27.72
N LYS A 332 -14.19 -23.45 -27.61
CA LYS A 332 -15.62 -23.15 -27.51
C LYS A 332 -16.32 -23.90 -26.38
N VAL A 333 -15.61 -24.09 -25.26
CA VAL A 333 -16.20 -24.70 -24.06
C VAL A 333 -17.21 -23.72 -23.45
N ASN A 334 -18.38 -24.21 -23.05
CA ASN A 334 -19.33 -23.36 -22.34
C ASN A 334 -18.89 -23.17 -20.87
N TRP A 335 -17.96 -22.24 -20.62
CA TRP A 335 -17.44 -21.94 -19.29
C TRP A 335 -18.03 -20.66 -18.66
N LYS A 336 -18.69 -19.81 -19.45
CA LYS A 336 -19.36 -18.58 -19.02
C LYS A 336 -20.75 -18.86 -18.45
N ILE A 337 -20.82 -19.68 -17.39
CA ILE A 337 -22.09 -20.19 -16.82
C ILE A 337 -22.73 -19.28 -15.76
N MET A 338 -22.32 -18.01 -15.68
CA MET A 338 -22.87 -17.05 -14.72
C MET A 338 -24.27 -16.59 -15.15
N LYS A 339 -25.24 -16.72 -14.24
CA LYS A 339 -26.67 -16.48 -14.52
C LYS A 339 -27.06 -15.00 -14.60
N ASP A 340 -26.49 -14.17 -13.71
CA ASP A 340 -26.95 -12.78 -13.50
C ASP A 340 -25.89 -11.72 -13.84
N ILE A 341 -24.63 -12.13 -14.05
CA ILE A 341 -23.53 -11.23 -14.42
C ILE A 341 -22.92 -11.76 -15.71
N ASN A 342 -23.11 -11.02 -16.81
CA ASN A 342 -22.41 -11.31 -18.05
C ASN A 342 -20.90 -11.15 -17.82
N ILE A 343 -20.10 -12.13 -18.26
CA ILE A 343 -18.64 -11.98 -18.30
C ILE A 343 -18.31 -11.00 -19.44
N VAL A 344 -18.06 -9.75 -19.06
CA VAL A 344 -17.75 -8.62 -19.96
C VAL A 344 -16.31 -8.14 -19.76
N ASN A 345 -15.77 -7.45 -20.77
CA ASN A 345 -14.49 -6.75 -20.65
C ASN A 345 -14.65 -5.39 -19.95
N VAL A 346 -13.52 -4.68 -19.75
CA VAL A 346 -13.48 -3.35 -19.09
C VAL A 346 -14.33 -2.27 -19.77
N ASN A 347 -14.72 -2.48 -21.03
CA ASN A 347 -15.59 -1.59 -21.80
C ASN A 347 -17.06 -2.06 -21.81
N TYR A 348 -17.42 -3.00 -20.92
CA TYR A 348 -18.75 -3.61 -20.84
C TYR A 348 -19.22 -4.30 -22.14
N ARG A 349 -18.28 -4.82 -22.95
CA ARG A 349 -18.57 -5.64 -24.14
C ARG A 349 -18.36 -7.13 -23.84
N PRO A 350 -18.94 -8.07 -24.62
CA PRO A 350 -18.66 -9.50 -24.44
C PRO A 350 -17.17 -9.78 -24.38
N LEU A 351 -16.73 -10.57 -23.38
CA LEU A 351 -15.34 -10.97 -23.25
C LEU A 351 -14.94 -11.87 -24.44
N ASP A 352 -13.89 -11.48 -25.14
CA ASP A 352 -13.24 -12.27 -26.19
C ASP A 352 -11.78 -12.52 -25.78
N ALA A 353 -11.53 -13.68 -25.14
CA ALA A 353 -10.17 -14.09 -24.75
C ALA A 353 -9.42 -14.83 -25.86
N THR A 354 -10.04 -15.07 -27.03
CA THR A 354 -9.35 -15.71 -28.17
C THR A 354 -8.20 -14.85 -28.71
N ARG A 355 -8.27 -13.54 -28.44
CA ARG A 355 -7.28 -12.54 -28.83
C ARG A 355 -6.20 -12.29 -27.78
N TRP A 356 -6.32 -12.88 -26.59
CA TRP A 356 -5.32 -12.68 -25.56
C TRP A 356 -3.99 -13.32 -26.00
N PRO A 357 -2.85 -12.64 -25.76
CA PRO A 357 -1.56 -13.30 -25.88
C PRO A 357 -1.47 -14.46 -24.88
N ILE A 358 -0.53 -15.36 -25.09
CA ILE A 358 -0.14 -16.29 -24.04
C ILE A 358 0.62 -15.47 -23.00
N GLU A 359 0.15 -15.48 -21.76
CA GLU A 359 0.79 -14.80 -20.65
C GLU A 359 1.95 -15.67 -20.12
N GLU A 360 3.07 -15.04 -19.79
CA GLU A 360 4.18 -15.73 -19.14
C GLU A 360 3.74 -16.33 -17.80
N SER A 361 4.34 -17.44 -17.40
CA SER A 361 3.93 -18.17 -16.20
C SER A 361 5.08 -18.96 -15.59
N GLY A 362 5.14 -19.00 -14.26
CA GLY A 362 6.16 -19.76 -13.55
C GLY A 362 7.30 -18.89 -12.98
N LEU A 363 8.44 -19.52 -12.72
CA LEU A 363 9.63 -18.89 -12.16
C LEU A 363 10.58 -18.50 -13.29
N LEU A 364 10.56 -17.23 -13.68
CA LEU A 364 11.38 -16.70 -14.77
C LEU A 364 12.79 -16.35 -14.28
N GLY A 365 12.90 -15.94 -13.02
CA GLY A 365 14.18 -15.67 -12.38
C GLY A 365 14.82 -14.35 -12.83
N PRO A 366 16.16 -14.22 -12.72
CA PRO A 366 17.05 -15.19 -12.09
C PRO A 366 16.86 -15.22 -10.57
N VAL A 367 17.02 -16.40 -9.97
CA VAL A 367 17.00 -16.58 -8.51
C VAL A 367 18.38 -16.28 -7.93
N ARG A 368 18.44 -15.50 -6.86
CA ARG A 368 19.69 -15.02 -6.24
C ARG A 368 19.65 -15.12 -4.72
N LEU A 369 20.81 -15.32 -4.12
CA LEU A 369 21.06 -15.04 -2.70
C LEU A 369 21.86 -13.74 -2.58
N VAL A 370 21.34 -12.80 -1.80
CA VAL A 370 22.02 -11.52 -1.49
C VAL A 370 22.54 -11.58 -0.06
N PRO A 371 23.87 -11.44 0.16
CA PRO A 371 24.42 -11.39 1.51
C PRO A 371 24.04 -10.07 2.18
N LEU A 372 23.58 -10.15 3.42
CA LEU A 372 23.20 -8.99 4.22
C LEU A 372 24.08 -8.87 5.47
N ALA A 373 24.37 -7.62 5.83
CA ALA A 373 25.02 -7.25 7.09
C ALA A 373 24.03 -6.44 7.91
N ARG A 374 23.87 -6.79 9.19
CA ARG A 374 23.09 -5.99 10.12
C ARG A 374 23.87 -4.71 10.42
N PHE A 375 23.15 -3.64 10.64
CA PHE A 375 23.73 -2.44 11.22
C PHE A 375 22.82 -1.91 12.32
N GLU A 376 23.45 -1.19 13.25
CA GLU A 376 22.74 -0.49 14.31
C GLU A 376 22.66 0.99 13.95
N LEU A 377 21.49 1.56 14.19
CA LEU A 377 21.31 3.00 14.17
C LEU A 377 21.62 3.50 15.57
N GLN A 378 22.63 4.35 15.69
CA GLN A 378 22.87 5.03 16.96
C GLN A 378 21.65 5.92 17.24
N ASP A 379 21.03 5.73 18.41
CA ASP A 379 20.09 6.71 18.95
C ASP A 379 20.86 8.02 19.10
N SER A 380 20.60 8.97 18.20
CA SER A 380 20.98 10.36 18.41
C SER A 380 20.02 10.93 19.46
N GLY A 381 20.16 10.44 20.69
CA GLY A 381 19.54 11.00 21.87
C GLY A 381 20.33 12.23 22.31
N SER A 382 19.67 13.38 22.27
CA SER A 382 19.98 14.61 23.01
C SER A 382 21.36 15.23 22.78
N ASP A 383 21.40 16.24 21.90
CA ASP A 383 22.10 17.50 22.19
C ASP A 383 21.07 18.58 22.51
#